data_AF-A0A970FSY0-F1
#
_entry.id   AF-A0A970FSY0-F1
#
_cell.length_a   1.000
_cell.length_b   1.000
_cell.length_c   1.000
_cell.angle_alpha   90.00
_cell.angle_beta   90.00
_cell.angle_gamma   90.00
#
_symmetry.space_group_name_H-M   'P 1'
#
loop_
_entity.id
_entity.type
_entity.pdbx_description
1 polymer ?
#
loop_
_entity_poly.entity_id
_entity_poly.type
_entity_poly.pdbx_seq_one_letter_code
_entity_poly.pdbx_strand_id
1 'polypeptide(L)'
;IVDYARDHREVDLIHFWLADGSNNQCECALCRDHRPADLYVSMLNQLDKALTAADLPHKIVFLIYVDLLWQPEHEHLDNPERFVLMFAPITRSYSQPFVPGKTLPATPPYVRNKLTFPRSAGENLAFLKPWQALAGGETGDGFDFDYHMMWDHYKDPGHEKLAEVLHADLQNLAAFGLNGLVSCQVQRLFFPAPLLMAILARTLWDRTAGLEAITSDTYRAAYGSDWQKVRSYLNKMSQLFNPPWLRLEEPLVNEAQQRRLAEVESLVASFIPELERNSHLADPCQRLSWRLLGLFGAYVNHLAGFALALATGELERAANKLDALIAWVFRHEPELMYVFDSEIMCNTFKGLLKAGQA
;
A
#
# COMPACT_ATOMS: atom_id res chain seq x y z
N ILE A 1 -21.02 -13.82 16.90
CA ILE A 1 -20.48 -14.38 15.62
C ILE A 1 -21.35 -15.51 15.12
N VAL A 2 -21.58 -16.57 15.91
CA VAL A 2 -22.49 -17.68 15.52
C VAL A 2 -23.88 -17.19 15.11
N ASP A 3 -24.51 -16.30 15.87
CA ASP A 3 -25.84 -15.79 15.51
C ASP A 3 -25.83 -14.99 14.20
N TYR A 4 -24.83 -14.13 14.00
CA TYR A 4 -24.62 -13.46 12.71
C TYR A 4 -24.48 -14.47 11.56
N ALA A 5 -23.69 -15.52 11.75
CA ALA A 5 -23.48 -16.55 10.73
C ALA A 5 -24.76 -17.38 10.46
N ARG A 6 -25.64 -17.55 11.45
CA ARG A 6 -26.98 -18.16 11.25
C ARG A 6 -27.89 -17.28 10.41
N ASP A 7 -27.88 -15.98 10.69
CA ASP A 7 -28.71 -15.00 9.99
C ASP A 7 -28.18 -14.68 8.58
N HIS A 8 -26.88 -14.88 8.35
CA HIS A 8 -26.17 -14.58 7.10
C HIS A 8 -25.50 -15.81 6.49
N ARG A 9 -26.32 -16.77 6.03
CA ARG A 9 -25.85 -18.00 5.37
C ARG A 9 -25.19 -17.75 4.02
N GLU A 10 -25.44 -16.60 3.40
CA GLU A 10 -24.85 -16.15 2.14
C GLU A 10 -23.38 -15.70 2.27
N VAL A 11 -22.91 -15.48 3.50
CA VAL A 11 -21.52 -15.07 3.75
C VAL A 11 -20.62 -16.31 3.76
N ASP A 12 -19.66 -16.37 2.85
CA ASP A 12 -18.70 -17.48 2.80
C ASP A 12 -17.60 -17.36 3.88
N LEU A 13 -17.14 -16.13 4.12
CA LEU A 13 -15.97 -15.82 4.94
C LEU A 13 -16.30 -14.78 6.01
N ILE A 14 -15.99 -15.08 7.26
CA ILE A 14 -16.10 -14.15 8.39
C ILE A 14 -14.68 -13.75 8.81
N HIS A 15 -14.41 -12.45 8.80
CA HIS A 15 -13.15 -11.90 9.23
C HIS A 15 -13.12 -11.74 10.75
N PHE A 16 -12.14 -12.36 11.42
CA PHE A 16 -11.96 -12.28 12.86
C PHE A 16 -10.49 -11.99 13.17
N TRP A 17 -10.22 -10.87 13.83
CA TRP A 17 -8.89 -10.50 14.28
C TRP A 17 -8.94 -9.66 15.55
N LEU A 18 -7.78 -9.58 16.22
CA LEU A 18 -7.59 -8.82 17.46
C LEU A 18 -7.29 -7.34 17.19
N ALA A 19 -7.10 -6.58 18.27
CA ALA A 19 -6.93 -5.12 18.23
C ALA A 19 -5.85 -4.65 17.23
N ASP A 20 -6.16 -3.53 16.57
CA ASP A 20 -5.28 -2.84 15.63
C ASP A 20 -4.28 -1.95 16.38
N GLY A 21 -3.22 -2.58 16.90
CA GLY A 21 -2.16 -1.90 17.64
C GLY A 21 -0.99 -2.81 17.97
N SER A 22 0.15 -2.20 18.26
CA SER A 22 1.39 -2.91 18.53
C SER A 22 1.96 -2.62 19.91
N ASN A 23 2.70 -3.56 20.48
CA ASN A 23 3.46 -3.37 21.73
C ASN A 23 2.61 -2.86 22.92
N ASN A 24 1.34 -3.25 22.98
CA ASN A 24 0.36 -2.76 23.95
C ASN A 24 -0.40 -3.90 24.67
N GLN A 25 0.22 -5.07 24.77
CA GLN A 25 -0.37 -6.29 25.30
C GLN A 25 -0.28 -6.34 26.84
N CYS A 26 -1.27 -6.95 27.50
CA CYS A 26 -1.29 -7.05 28.96
C CYS A 26 -0.08 -7.83 29.52
N GLU A 27 0.46 -7.38 30.65
CA GLU A 27 1.62 -7.98 31.34
C GLU A 27 1.26 -8.60 32.70
N CYS A 28 -0.03 -8.77 33.00
CA CYS A 28 -0.45 -9.38 34.25
C CYS A 28 -0.02 -10.85 34.33
N ALA A 29 -0.05 -11.43 35.54
CA ALA A 29 0.37 -12.81 35.78
C ALA A 29 -0.39 -13.86 34.94
N LEU A 30 -1.60 -13.55 34.47
CA LEU A 30 -2.38 -14.44 33.60
C LEU A 30 -2.03 -14.32 32.12
N CYS A 31 -1.36 -13.24 31.70
CA CYS A 31 -1.12 -12.95 30.28
C CYS A 31 0.37 -13.02 29.91
N ARG A 32 1.27 -12.72 30.86
CA ARG A 32 2.70 -12.56 30.58
C ARG A 32 3.38 -13.83 30.06
N ASP A 33 2.84 -15.00 30.43
CA ASP A 33 3.42 -16.32 30.14
C ASP A 33 2.84 -16.96 28.85
N HIS A 34 1.93 -16.27 28.14
CA HIS A 34 1.41 -16.69 26.83
C HIS A 34 1.91 -15.75 25.74
N ARG A 35 2.00 -16.17 24.47
CA ARG A 35 2.06 -15.20 23.36
C ARG A 35 0.66 -14.69 23.04
N PRO A 36 0.52 -13.44 22.54
CA PRO A 36 -0.76 -12.96 22.01
C PRO A 36 -1.32 -13.91 20.93
N ALA A 37 -0.44 -14.49 20.12
CA ALA A 37 -0.80 -15.47 19.10
C ALA A 37 -1.36 -16.79 19.68
N ASP A 38 -0.91 -17.25 20.85
CA ASP A 38 -1.51 -18.41 21.52
C ASP A 38 -2.96 -18.13 21.88
N LEU A 39 -3.19 -17.00 22.56
CA LEU A 39 -4.55 -16.59 22.96
C LEU A 39 -5.46 -16.42 21.73
N TYR A 40 -4.91 -15.89 20.64
CA TYR A 40 -5.65 -15.71 19.40
C TYR A 40 -6.06 -17.04 18.76
N VAL A 41 -5.14 -18.00 18.66
CA VAL A 41 -5.44 -19.34 18.12
C VAL A 41 -6.44 -20.09 19.00
N SER A 42 -6.33 -19.96 20.33
CA SER A 42 -7.33 -20.50 21.25
C SER A 42 -8.74 -19.94 20.99
N MET A 43 -8.85 -18.63 20.71
CA MET A 43 -10.14 -18.01 20.34
C MET A 43 -10.64 -18.51 18.97
N LEU A 44 -9.75 -18.69 18.00
CA LEU A 44 -10.08 -19.23 16.67
C LEU A 44 -10.67 -20.65 16.79
N ASN A 45 -10.04 -21.54 17.57
CA ASN A 45 -10.55 -22.90 17.81
C ASN A 45 -11.90 -22.89 18.54
N GLN A 46 -12.09 -22.00 19.53
CA GLN A 46 -13.38 -21.85 20.20
C GLN A 46 -14.48 -21.41 19.23
N LEU A 47 -14.16 -20.49 18.31
CA LEU A 47 -15.09 -20.04 17.29
C LEU A 47 -15.44 -21.16 16.32
N ASP A 48 -14.44 -21.87 15.79
CA ASP A 48 -14.66 -23.02 14.91
C ASP A 48 -15.52 -24.11 15.57
N LYS A 49 -15.23 -24.47 16.83
CA LYS A 49 -16.04 -25.43 17.58
C LYS A 49 -17.50 -24.98 17.69
N ALA A 50 -17.74 -23.70 17.94
CA ALA A 50 -19.09 -23.14 18.06
C ALA A 50 -19.83 -23.12 16.72
N LEU A 51 -19.15 -22.79 15.61
CA LEU A 51 -19.71 -22.85 14.26
C LEU A 51 -20.03 -24.29 13.85
N THR A 52 -19.10 -25.22 14.09
CA THR A 52 -19.25 -26.65 13.80
C THR A 52 -20.40 -27.26 14.59
N ALA A 53 -20.54 -26.96 15.89
CA ALA A 53 -21.67 -27.43 16.70
C ALA A 53 -23.03 -26.90 16.24
N ALA A 54 -23.05 -25.79 15.49
CA ALA A 54 -24.23 -25.17 14.93
C ALA A 54 -24.48 -25.52 13.44
N ASP A 55 -23.68 -26.43 12.88
CA ASP A 55 -23.73 -26.82 11.46
C ASP A 55 -23.63 -25.60 10.51
N LEU A 56 -22.64 -24.74 10.79
CA LEU A 56 -22.34 -23.53 10.03
C LEU A 56 -21.09 -23.74 9.14
N PRO A 57 -21.21 -23.60 7.81
CA PRO A 57 -20.13 -23.88 6.88
C PRO A 57 -19.12 -22.74 6.71
N HIS A 58 -19.37 -21.57 7.31
CA HIS A 58 -18.55 -20.36 7.18
C HIS A 58 -17.07 -20.63 7.43
N LYS A 59 -16.21 -20.08 6.57
CA LYS A 59 -14.76 -20.02 6.82
C LYS A 59 -14.41 -18.78 7.64
N ILE A 60 -13.28 -18.85 8.34
CA ILE A 60 -12.78 -17.76 9.17
C ILE A 60 -11.51 -17.20 8.56
N VAL A 61 -11.50 -15.92 8.21
CA VAL A 61 -10.28 -15.21 7.85
C VAL A 61 -9.61 -14.72 9.12
N PHE A 62 -8.34 -15.07 9.32
CA PHE A 62 -7.56 -14.61 10.47
C PHE A 62 -6.32 -13.86 10.00
N LEU A 63 -6.01 -12.76 10.70
CA LEU A 63 -4.94 -11.83 10.35
C LEU A 63 -3.62 -12.14 11.04
N ILE A 64 -2.51 -12.07 10.31
CA ILE A 64 -1.16 -11.95 10.88
C ILE A 64 -0.60 -10.55 10.61
N TYR A 65 -0.42 -9.79 11.67
CA TYR A 65 -0.15 -8.35 11.65
C TYR A 65 0.47 -7.96 12.99
N VAL A 66 1.39 -6.99 12.98
CA VAL A 66 2.09 -6.47 14.17
C VAL A 66 2.57 -7.58 15.14
N ASP A 67 2.13 -7.58 16.39
CA ASP A 67 2.50 -8.58 17.42
C ASP A 67 2.14 -10.03 17.01
N LEU A 68 1.17 -10.22 16.10
CA LEU A 68 0.80 -11.52 15.54
C LEU A 68 1.72 -11.97 14.39
N LEU A 69 2.74 -11.20 14.02
CA LEU A 69 3.79 -11.71 13.12
C LEU A 69 4.51 -12.92 13.76
N TRP A 70 4.63 -12.94 15.08
CA TRP A 70 5.17 -14.10 15.81
C TRP A 70 4.07 -15.13 16.05
N GLN A 71 4.27 -16.32 15.48
CA GLN A 71 3.37 -17.47 15.64
C GLN A 71 3.17 -17.89 17.12
N PRO A 72 2.10 -18.64 17.44
CA PRO A 72 1.93 -19.26 18.75
C PRO A 72 3.10 -20.19 19.10
N GLU A 73 3.30 -20.42 20.40
CA GLU A 73 4.27 -21.39 20.93
C GLU A 73 3.61 -22.73 21.31
N HIS A 74 2.37 -22.68 21.77
CA HIS A 74 1.68 -23.78 22.43
C HIS A 74 0.41 -24.21 21.71
N GLU A 75 -0.28 -23.25 21.09
CA GLU A 75 -1.58 -23.48 20.46
C GLU A 75 -1.44 -23.81 18.96
N HIS A 76 -2.34 -24.65 18.47
CA HIS A 76 -2.44 -25.06 17.06
C HIS A 76 -3.89 -24.94 16.59
N LEU A 77 -4.13 -24.77 15.28
CA LEU A 77 -5.50 -24.82 14.75
C LEU A 77 -5.98 -26.27 14.71
N ASP A 78 -7.14 -26.55 15.32
CA ASP A 78 -7.70 -27.90 15.39
C ASP A 78 -8.18 -28.39 14.02
N ASN A 79 -8.77 -27.49 13.23
CA ASN A 79 -9.30 -27.74 11.88
C ASN A 79 -8.77 -26.69 10.90
N PRO A 80 -7.51 -26.78 10.42
CA PRO A 80 -6.87 -25.74 9.61
C PRO A 80 -7.66 -25.33 8.36
N GLU A 81 -8.43 -26.24 7.76
CA GLU A 81 -9.26 -26.01 6.58
C GLU A 81 -10.44 -25.03 6.81
N ARG A 82 -10.81 -24.80 8.08
CA ARG A 82 -11.78 -23.77 8.49
C ARG A 82 -11.23 -22.36 8.22
N PHE A 83 -9.92 -22.20 8.18
CA PHE A 83 -9.26 -20.91 8.25
C PHE A 83 -8.65 -20.50 6.92
N VAL A 84 -8.63 -19.18 6.69
CA VAL A 84 -7.94 -18.54 5.56
C VAL A 84 -6.99 -17.50 6.14
N LEU A 85 -5.70 -17.63 5.85
CA LEU A 85 -4.67 -16.74 6.36
C LEU A 85 -4.67 -15.40 5.61
N MET A 86 -4.82 -14.29 6.33
CA MET A 86 -4.63 -12.94 5.81
C MET A 86 -3.28 -12.41 6.27
N PHE A 87 -2.33 -12.27 5.35
CA PHE A 87 -0.99 -11.74 5.62
C PHE A 87 -0.99 -10.22 5.44
N ALA A 88 -0.68 -9.45 6.49
CA ALA A 88 -0.66 -7.99 6.42
C ALA A 88 0.71 -7.40 6.79
N PRO A 89 1.62 -7.24 5.81
CA PRO A 89 2.98 -6.76 6.03
C PRO A 89 3.05 -5.22 6.15
N ILE A 90 2.24 -4.60 7.02
CA ILE A 90 2.04 -3.14 7.06
C ILE A 90 3.31 -2.29 7.18
N THR A 91 4.35 -2.84 7.81
CA THR A 91 5.59 -2.11 8.06
C THR A 91 6.58 -2.19 6.91
N ARG A 92 6.26 -2.93 5.84
CA ARG A 92 7.12 -3.01 4.66
C ARG A 92 7.20 -1.67 3.94
N SER A 93 8.35 -1.41 3.34
CA SER A 93 8.49 -0.45 2.27
C SER A 93 8.03 -1.07 0.93
N TYR A 94 7.56 -0.21 0.03
CA TYR A 94 7.26 -0.51 -1.37
C TYR A 94 8.39 -0.08 -2.33
N SER A 95 9.62 -0.01 -1.83
CA SER A 95 10.82 0.16 -2.67
C SER A 95 11.27 -1.12 -3.33
N GLN A 96 10.84 -2.29 -2.84
CA GLN A 96 11.17 -3.59 -3.40
C GLN A 96 9.95 -4.51 -3.37
N PRO A 97 9.73 -5.29 -4.45
CA PRO A 97 8.69 -6.29 -4.44
C PRO A 97 9.10 -7.50 -3.57
N PHE A 98 8.14 -8.35 -3.28
CA PHE A 98 8.35 -9.72 -2.90
C PHE A 98 9.12 -10.45 -4.01
N VAL A 99 10.16 -11.19 -3.64
CA VAL A 99 11.01 -11.90 -4.60
C VAL A 99 11.09 -13.39 -4.26
N PRO A 100 10.48 -14.26 -5.09
CA PRO A 100 10.54 -15.71 -4.88
C PRO A 100 11.96 -16.27 -4.89
N GLY A 101 12.18 -17.38 -4.20
CA GLY A 101 13.45 -18.10 -4.21
C GLY A 101 14.62 -17.42 -3.48
N LYS A 102 14.42 -16.21 -2.92
CA LYS A 102 15.41 -15.60 -2.03
C LYS A 102 15.39 -16.28 -0.67
N THR A 103 16.59 -16.49 -0.11
CA THR A 103 16.74 -16.86 1.29
C THR A 103 16.16 -15.76 2.16
N LEU A 104 15.15 -16.10 2.96
CA LEU A 104 14.53 -15.18 3.89
C LEU A 104 15.43 -15.02 5.13
N PRO A 105 15.50 -13.82 5.73
CA PRO A 105 16.27 -13.60 6.95
C PRO A 105 15.66 -14.36 8.12
N ALA A 106 16.44 -14.56 9.18
CA ALA A 106 15.92 -15.10 10.43
C ALA A 106 15.00 -14.08 11.11
N THR A 107 13.88 -14.55 11.67
CA THR A 107 12.97 -13.70 12.43
C THR A 107 13.56 -13.40 13.81
N PRO A 108 13.51 -12.14 14.31
CA PRO A 108 13.92 -11.81 15.67
C PRO A 108 13.03 -12.53 16.71
N PRO A 109 13.51 -12.74 17.94
CA PRO A 109 12.71 -13.34 19.01
C PRO A 109 11.54 -12.43 19.40
N TYR A 110 10.44 -13.05 19.86
CA TYR A 110 9.33 -12.32 20.44
C TYR A 110 9.71 -11.77 21.81
N VAL A 111 9.59 -10.46 22.01
CA VAL A 111 9.72 -9.80 23.31
C VAL A 111 8.50 -8.92 23.53
N ARG A 112 7.62 -9.35 24.45
CA ARG A 112 6.36 -8.67 24.77
C ARG A 112 6.57 -7.16 24.93
N ASN A 113 5.77 -6.37 24.22
CA ASN A 113 5.76 -4.91 24.23
C ASN A 113 7.07 -4.21 23.84
N LYS A 114 8.03 -4.95 23.25
CA LYS A 114 9.33 -4.43 22.79
C LYS A 114 9.71 -5.00 21.43
N LEU A 115 8.72 -5.25 20.60
CA LEU A 115 8.89 -5.78 19.25
C LEU A 115 9.42 -4.69 18.32
N THR A 116 10.37 -5.08 17.49
CA THR A 116 10.87 -4.29 16.36
C THR A 116 10.33 -4.91 15.09
N PHE A 117 9.64 -4.12 14.28
CA PHE A 117 8.94 -4.60 13.10
C PHE A 117 9.84 -4.64 11.86
N PRO A 118 9.65 -5.64 10.97
CA PRO A 118 10.40 -5.76 9.72
C PRO A 118 10.11 -4.59 8.77
N ARG A 119 11.09 -4.14 8.00
CA ARG A 119 10.91 -3.01 7.07
C ARG A 119 10.98 -3.42 5.61
N SER A 120 11.73 -4.45 5.28
CA SER A 120 11.82 -4.94 3.91
C SER A 120 10.74 -5.96 3.59
N ALA A 121 10.42 -6.11 2.30
CA ALA A 121 9.53 -7.16 1.80
C ALA A 121 10.00 -8.56 2.22
N GLY A 122 11.31 -8.83 2.16
CA GLY A 122 11.89 -10.13 2.54
C GLY A 122 11.82 -10.41 4.04
N GLU A 123 12.05 -9.42 4.91
CA GLU A 123 11.89 -9.58 6.35
C GLU A 123 10.44 -9.83 6.74
N ASN A 124 9.47 -9.15 6.10
CA ASN A 124 8.05 -9.40 6.34
C ASN A 124 7.67 -10.82 5.91
N LEU A 125 8.12 -11.27 4.74
CA LEU A 125 7.88 -12.64 4.25
C LEU A 125 8.45 -13.73 5.17
N ALA A 126 9.51 -13.43 5.94
CA ALA A 126 10.08 -14.41 6.88
C ALA A 126 9.08 -14.87 7.95
N PHE A 127 8.09 -14.04 8.27
CA PHE A 127 7.03 -14.35 9.22
C PHE A 127 5.86 -15.14 8.62
N LEU A 128 5.76 -15.24 7.28
CA LEU A 128 4.63 -15.90 6.62
C LEU A 128 4.67 -17.43 6.77
N LYS A 129 5.81 -18.04 6.44
CA LYS A 129 5.95 -19.51 6.36
C LYS A 129 5.60 -20.25 7.67
N PRO A 130 6.01 -19.76 8.85
CA PRO A 130 5.66 -20.43 10.11
C PRO A 130 4.13 -20.47 10.35
N TRP A 131 3.43 -19.38 10.04
CA TRP A 131 1.96 -19.33 10.09
C TRP A 131 1.29 -20.21 9.03
N GLN A 132 1.83 -20.28 7.81
CA GLN A 132 1.31 -21.19 6.78
C GLN A 132 1.40 -22.65 7.22
N ALA A 133 2.51 -23.07 7.85
CA ALA A 133 2.65 -24.43 8.36
C ALA A 133 1.56 -24.77 9.39
N LEU A 134 1.15 -23.80 10.20
CA LEU A 134 0.07 -23.93 11.17
C LEU A 134 -1.32 -23.92 10.51
N ALA A 135 -1.49 -23.20 9.39
CA ALA A 135 -2.74 -23.03 8.66
C ALA A 135 -2.91 -24.00 7.48
N GLY A 136 -2.45 -25.24 7.61
CA GLY A 136 -2.64 -26.29 6.59
C GLY A 136 -1.52 -26.43 5.55
N GLY A 137 -0.41 -25.70 5.73
CA GLY A 137 0.79 -25.82 4.91
C GLY A 137 0.52 -25.56 3.42
N GLU A 138 0.97 -26.47 2.56
CA GLU A 138 0.77 -26.40 1.11
C GLU A 138 -0.71 -26.53 0.67
N THR A 139 -1.56 -27.05 1.55
CA THR A 139 -3.01 -27.18 1.32
C THR A 139 -3.82 -26.06 1.96
N GLY A 140 -3.14 -25.18 2.70
CA GLY A 140 -3.74 -24.00 3.32
C GLY A 140 -4.15 -22.96 2.29
N ASP A 141 -5.10 -22.11 2.67
CA ASP A 141 -5.54 -20.97 1.86
C ASP A 141 -5.13 -19.66 2.52
N GLY A 142 -4.87 -18.65 1.70
CA GLY A 142 -4.49 -17.34 2.20
C GLY A 142 -4.33 -16.30 1.11
N PHE A 143 -4.28 -15.04 1.53
CA PHE A 143 -4.13 -13.89 0.65
C PHE A 143 -3.36 -12.77 1.34
N ASP A 144 -2.81 -11.88 0.52
CA ASP A 144 -2.09 -10.70 0.97
C ASP A 144 -3.06 -9.55 1.27
N PHE A 145 -2.80 -8.78 2.32
CA PHE A 145 -3.53 -7.57 2.68
C PHE A 145 -2.53 -6.43 2.81
N ASP A 146 -2.39 -5.63 1.74
CA ASP A 146 -1.27 -4.71 1.59
C ASP A 146 -1.72 -3.29 1.21
N TYR A 147 -0.83 -2.32 1.38
CA TYR A 147 -1.15 -0.89 1.54
C TYR A 147 -0.49 0.02 0.49
N HIS A 148 -0.11 -0.51 -0.68
CA HIS A 148 0.54 0.27 -1.76
C HIS A 148 -0.18 1.60 -2.05
N MET A 149 -1.52 1.56 -2.04
CA MET A 149 -2.38 2.69 -2.40
C MET A 149 -3.06 3.35 -1.20
N MET A 150 -2.67 3.03 0.03
CA MET A 150 -3.15 3.76 1.21
C MET A 150 -2.40 5.10 1.36
N TRP A 151 -1.07 5.07 1.47
CA TRP A 151 -0.24 6.27 1.59
C TRP A 151 0.97 6.29 0.67
N ASP A 152 1.45 5.12 0.20
CA ASP A 152 2.74 5.06 -0.49
C ASP A 152 2.68 5.65 -1.90
N HIS A 153 1.54 5.55 -2.59
CA HIS A 153 1.36 6.20 -3.90
C HIS A 153 1.60 7.72 -3.88
N TYR A 154 1.34 8.43 -2.77
CA TYR A 154 1.70 9.86 -2.66
C TYR A 154 3.21 10.10 -2.66
N LYS A 155 4.00 9.10 -2.25
CA LYS A 155 5.47 9.12 -2.26
C LYS A 155 6.05 8.81 -3.64
N ASP A 156 5.20 8.45 -4.60
CA ASP A 156 5.53 8.35 -6.01
C ASP A 156 4.48 9.09 -6.85
N PRO A 157 4.51 10.43 -6.94
CA PRO A 157 3.42 11.19 -7.56
C PRO A 157 3.19 10.85 -9.05
N GLY A 158 4.20 10.31 -9.74
CA GLY A 158 4.05 9.81 -11.12
C GLY A 158 3.49 8.38 -11.20
N HIS A 159 3.45 7.65 -10.09
CA HIS A 159 3.03 6.26 -9.92
C HIS A 159 3.85 5.18 -10.67
N GLU A 160 4.81 5.55 -11.53
CA GLU A 160 5.50 4.60 -12.41
C GLU A 160 6.45 3.66 -11.65
N LYS A 161 7.08 4.12 -10.56
CA LYS A 161 7.98 3.27 -9.77
C LYS A 161 7.21 2.35 -8.85
N LEU A 162 6.12 2.82 -8.26
CA LEU A 162 5.22 1.97 -7.49
C LEU A 162 4.50 0.96 -8.39
N ALA A 163 4.17 1.31 -9.63
CA ALA A 163 3.58 0.40 -10.61
C ALA A 163 4.45 -0.84 -10.88
N GLU A 164 5.78 -0.66 -11.00
CA GLU A 164 6.73 -1.77 -11.15
C GLU A 164 6.67 -2.74 -9.94
N VAL A 165 6.60 -2.19 -8.72
CA VAL A 165 6.57 -2.97 -7.49
C VAL A 165 5.23 -3.68 -7.29
N LEU A 166 4.11 -2.97 -7.47
CA LEU A 166 2.76 -3.52 -7.36
C LEU A 166 2.55 -4.68 -8.35
N HIS A 167 2.94 -4.49 -9.61
CA HIS A 167 2.82 -5.55 -10.62
C HIS A 167 3.64 -6.78 -10.24
N ALA A 168 4.91 -6.59 -9.85
CA ALA A 168 5.77 -7.70 -9.45
C ALA A 168 5.25 -8.42 -8.19
N ASP A 169 4.74 -7.70 -7.19
CA ASP A 169 4.11 -8.28 -6.01
C ASP A 169 2.96 -9.20 -6.41
N LEU A 170 2.01 -8.67 -7.19
CA LEU A 170 0.83 -9.41 -7.66
C LEU A 170 1.18 -10.67 -8.46
N GLN A 171 2.20 -10.60 -9.33
CA GLN A 171 2.66 -11.77 -10.08
C GLN A 171 3.27 -12.84 -9.17
N ASN A 172 3.95 -12.41 -8.10
CA ASN A 172 4.73 -13.30 -7.25
C ASN A 172 3.93 -13.92 -6.09
N LEU A 173 2.73 -13.43 -5.77
CA LEU A 173 1.89 -13.92 -4.65
C LEU A 173 1.75 -15.44 -4.63
N ALA A 174 1.48 -16.06 -5.79
CA ALA A 174 1.28 -17.50 -5.89
C ALA A 174 2.54 -18.31 -5.51
N ALA A 175 3.74 -17.76 -5.75
CA ALA A 175 4.99 -18.40 -5.35
C ALA A 175 5.19 -18.42 -3.82
N PHE A 176 4.41 -17.63 -3.09
CA PHE A 176 4.35 -17.60 -1.63
C PHE A 176 3.12 -18.31 -1.08
N GLY A 177 2.34 -19.04 -1.90
CA GLY A 177 1.11 -19.70 -1.45
C GLY A 177 -0.01 -18.72 -1.10
N LEU A 178 0.00 -17.52 -1.68
CA LEU A 178 -1.05 -16.52 -1.52
C LEU A 178 -1.88 -16.43 -2.82
N ASN A 179 -3.21 -16.54 -2.68
CA ASN A 179 -4.15 -16.70 -3.79
C ASN A 179 -4.77 -15.39 -4.27
N GLY A 180 -4.38 -14.26 -3.69
CA GLY A 180 -4.88 -12.94 -4.08
C GLY A 180 -4.37 -11.83 -3.19
N LEU A 181 -4.84 -10.61 -3.47
CA LEU A 181 -4.60 -9.41 -2.67
C LEU A 181 -5.93 -8.75 -2.35
N VAL A 182 -6.12 -8.39 -1.08
CA VAL A 182 -7.08 -7.36 -0.67
C VAL A 182 -6.30 -6.08 -0.45
N SER A 183 -6.47 -5.10 -1.33
CA SER A 183 -5.73 -3.84 -1.19
C SER A 183 -6.40 -2.94 -0.16
N CYS A 184 -5.67 -2.61 0.91
CA CYS A 184 -6.02 -1.53 1.80
C CYS A 184 -5.61 -0.21 1.13
N GLN A 185 -6.58 0.62 0.81
CA GLN A 185 -6.35 1.75 -0.07
C GLN A 185 -7.35 2.88 0.16
N VAL A 186 -6.99 4.09 -0.28
CA VAL A 186 -7.96 5.20 -0.33
C VAL A 186 -8.99 4.95 -1.44
N GLN A 187 -10.16 5.56 -1.34
CA GLN A 187 -11.23 5.34 -2.31
C GLN A 187 -11.06 6.14 -3.62
N ARG A 188 -10.17 7.14 -3.62
CA ARG A 188 -10.00 8.13 -4.68
C ARG A 188 -8.55 8.08 -5.21
N LEU A 189 -8.30 7.28 -6.27
CA LEU A 189 -6.96 6.84 -6.72
C LEU A 189 -6.71 6.97 -8.23
N PHE A 190 -7.29 7.99 -8.87
CA PHE A 190 -7.25 8.15 -10.33
C PHE A 190 -6.45 9.39 -10.77
N PHE A 191 -5.83 10.11 -9.83
CA PHE A 191 -5.03 11.30 -10.07
C PHE A 191 -3.52 11.01 -9.95
N PRO A 192 -2.68 11.34 -10.96
CA PRO A 192 -3.05 11.93 -12.25
C PRO A 192 -3.57 10.92 -13.27
N ALA A 193 -3.36 9.63 -13.04
CA ALA A 193 -3.72 8.57 -13.96
C ALA A 193 -4.22 7.32 -13.22
N PRO A 194 -5.10 6.50 -13.83
CA PRO A 194 -5.67 5.29 -13.23
C PRO A 194 -4.70 4.08 -13.19
N LEU A 195 -3.39 4.29 -13.37
CA LEU A 195 -2.41 3.25 -13.63
C LEU A 195 -2.40 2.14 -12.57
N LEU A 196 -2.31 2.51 -11.29
CA LEU A 196 -2.19 1.54 -10.20
C LEU A 196 -3.44 0.66 -10.07
N MET A 197 -4.63 1.26 -10.20
CA MET A 197 -5.89 0.51 -10.18
C MET A 197 -6.02 -0.42 -11.38
N ALA A 198 -5.55 0.00 -12.56
CA ALA A 198 -5.54 -0.86 -13.75
C ALA A 198 -4.58 -2.05 -13.58
N ILE A 199 -3.39 -1.83 -13.02
CA ILE A 199 -2.43 -2.90 -12.70
C ILE A 199 -3.04 -3.87 -11.69
N LEU A 200 -3.62 -3.37 -10.59
CA LEU A 200 -4.28 -4.18 -9.58
C LEU A 200 -5.35 -5.09 -10.21
N ALA A 201 -6.30 -4.50 -10.93
CA ALA A 201 -7.42 -5.22 -11.50
C ALA A 201 -6.99 -6.25 -12.56
N ARG A 202 -6.12 -5.85 -13.50
CA ARG A 202 -5.71 -6.72 -14.61
C ARG A 202 -4.83 -7.86 -14.14
N THR A 203 -3.92 -7.62 -13.20
CA THR A 203 -2.96 -8.64 -12.75
C THR A 203 -3.60 -9.64 -11.77
N LEU A 204 -4.55 -9.19 -10.93
CA LEU A 204 -5.34 -10.11 -10.10
C LEU A 204 -6.28 -10.98 -10.94
N TRP A 205 -6.79 -10.47 -12.05
CA TRP A 205 -7.57 -11.26 -13.00
C TRP A 205 -6.70 -12.25 -13.79
N ASP A 206 -5.56 -11.79 -14.30
CA ASP A 206 -4.60 -12.59 -15.05
C ASP A 206 -3.16 -12.24 -14.66
N ARG A 207 -2.55 -13.09 -13.83
CA ARG A 207 -1.16 -12.95 -13.37
C ARG A 207 -0.13 -12.99 -14.50
N THR A 208 -0.49 -13.50 -15.68
CA THR A 208 0.41 -13.53 -16.85
C THR A 208 0.40 -12.22 -17.64
N ALA A 209 -0.52 -11.31 -17.33
CA ALA A 209 -0.61 -10.01 -17.98
C ALA A 209 0.69 -9.20 -17.74
N GLY A 210 1.31 -8.77 -18.84
CA GLY A 210 2.54 -7.98 -18.79
C GLY A 210 2.29 -6.52 -18.42
N LEU A 211 3.14 -5.97 -17.54
CA LEU A 211 3.08 -4.57 -17.11
C LEU A 211 2.98 -3.60 -18.28
N GLU A 212 3.85 -3.75 -19.28
CA GLU A 212 3.89 -2.86 -20.45
C GLU A 212 2.56 -2.84 -21.23
N ALA A 213 1.90 -4.00 -21.35
CA ALA A 213 0.63 -4.11 -22.06
C ALA A 213 -0.48 -3.40 -21.28
N ILE A 214 -0.56 -3.62 -19.95
CA ILE A 214 -1.52 -2.95 -19.08
C ILE A 214 -1.31 -1.43 -19.11
N THR A 215 -0.06 -0.99 -18.95
CA THR A 215 0.32 0.43 -18.94
C THR A 215 -0.01 1.11 -20.27
N SER A 216 0.34 0.48 -21.39
CA SER A 216 0.02 1.00 -22.73
C SER A 216 -1.49 1.10 -22.98
N ASP A 217 -2.27 0.08 -22.62
CA ASP A 217 -3.74 0.09 -22.74
C ASP A 217 -4.34 1.22 -21.91
N THR A 218 -3.93 1.31 -20.65
CA THR A 218 -4.42 2.30 -19.69
C THR A 218 -4.16 3.74 -20.14
N TYR A 219 -2.92 4.06 -20.51
CA TYR A 219 -2.58 5.40 -20.94
C TYR A 219 -3.20 5.76 -22.29
N ARG A 220 -3.27 4.80 -23.24
CA ARG A 220 -3.92 5.05 -24.53
C ARG A 220 -5.42 5.33 -24.36
N ALA A 221 -6.08 4.60 -23.47
CA ALA A 221 -7.49 4.85 -23.14
C ALA A 221 -7.69 6.24 -22.50
N ALA A 222 -6.80 6.64 -21.58
CA ALA A 222 -6.90 7.91 -20.87
C ALA A 222 -6.47 9.13 -21.70
N TYR A 223 -5.46 9.03 -22.56
CA TYR A 223 -4.81 10.19 -23.18
C TYR A 223 -4.77 10.15 -24.71
N GLY A 224 -5.33 9.13 -25.34
CA GLY A 224 -5.44 9.04 -26.80
C GLY A 224 -4.08 8.87 -27.48
N SER A 225 -3.88 9.53 -28.62
CA SER A 225 -2.68 9.36 -29.46
C SER A 225 -1.38 9.85 -28.82
N ASP A 226 -1.45 10.81 -27.89
CA ASP A 226 -0.29 11.42 -27.25
C ASP A 226 0.10 10.73 -25.93
N TRP A 227 -0.47 9.56 -25.63
CA TRP A 227 -0.28 8.83 -24.38
C TRP A 227 1.19 8.55 -24.01
N GLN A 228 2.06 8.30 -25.00
CA GLN A 228 3.49 8.07 -24.76
C GLN A 228 4.19 9.28 -24.14
N LYS A 229 3.78 10.51 -24.53
CA LYS A 229 4.32 11.74 -23.95
C LYS A 229 3.96 11.85 -22.48
N VAL A 230 2.70 11.52 -22.15
CA VAL A 230 2.20 11.53 -20.77
C VAL A 230 2.95 10.51 -19.91
N ARG A 231 3.11 9.27 -20.40
CA ARG A 231 3.88 8.27 -19.66
C ARG A 231 5.33 8.69 -19.46
N SER A 232 5.97 9.25 -20.50
CA SER A 232 7.34 9.75 -20.38
C SER A 232 7.44 10.86 -19.31
N TYR A 233 6.48 11.78 -19.28
CA TYR A 233 6.38 12.84 -18.29
C TYR A 233 6.18 12.29 -16.86
N LEU A 234 5.24 11.37 -16.66
CA LEU A 234 4.97 10.77 -15.33
C LEU A 234 6.13 9.90 -14.84
N ASN A 235 6.79 9.15 -15.71
CA ASN A 235 7.98 8.38 -15.36
C ASN A 235 9.14 9.28 -14.93
N LYS A 236 9.39 10.36 -15.69
CA LYS A 236 10.39 11.36 -15.29
C LYS A 236 10.00 12.00 -13.95
N MET A 237 8.71 12.26 -13.70
CA MET A 237 8.24 12.78 -12.41
C MET A 237 8.57 11.84 -11.26
N SER A 238 8.28 10.54 -11.38
CA SER A 238 8.68 9.51 -10.41
C SER A 238 10.20 9.52 -10.17
N GLN A 239 11.01 9.64 -11.22
CA GLN A 239 12.47 9.68 -11.10
C GLN A 239 12.99 10.93 -10.37
N LEU A 240 12.35 12.09 -10.58
CA LEU A 240 12.73 13.34 -9.92
C LEU A 240 12.36 13.34 -8.44
N PHE A 241 11.18 12.82 -8.09
CA PHE A 241 10.73 12.74 -6.70
C PHE A 241 11.43 11.67 -5.88
N ASN A 242 12.04 10.67 -6.53
CA ASN A 242 12.82 9.61 -5.88
C ASN A 242 12.06 8.96 -4.70
N PRO A 243 11.08 8.07 -4.95
CA PRO A 243 10.25 7.48 -3.91
C PRO A 243 11.01 6.91 -2.70
N PRO A 244 12.18 6.25 -2.83
CA PRO A 244 13.02 5.89 -1.69
C PRO A 244 13.33 7.05 -0.73
N TRP A 245 13.64 8.24 -1.24
CA TRP A 245 13.87 9.43 -0.41
C TRP A 245 12.58 9.90 0.29
N LEU A 246 11.44 9.94 -0.42
CA LEU A 246 10.13 10.25 0.20
C LEU A 246 9.67 9.18 1.20
N ARG A 247 10.21 7.97 1.14
CA ARG A 247 10.00 6.87 2.10
C ARG A 247 10.93 6.91 3.30
N LEU A 248 11.82 7.93 3.42
CA LEU A 248 12.81 8.06 4.48
C LEU A 248 13.87 6.94 4.47
N GLU A 249 14.16 6.38 3.30
CA GLU A 249 15.24 5.39 3.11
C GLU A 249 16.59 6.05 2.84
N GLU A 250 16.56 7.34 2.52
CA GLU A 250 17.72 8.21 2.35
C GLU A 250 17.63 9.36 3.36
N PRO A 251 18.76 10.01 3.73
CA PRO A 251 18.74 11.20 4.57
C PRO A 251 17.82 12.28 3.98
N LEU A 252 17.03 12.94 4.84
CA LEU A 252 16.12 14.01 4.39
C LEU A 252 16.89 15.17 3.77
N VAL A 253 17.95 15.66 4.44
CA VAL A 253 18.87 16.64 3.84
C VAL A 253 19.76 15.94 2.83
N ASN A 254 19.57 16.25 1.54
CA ASN A 254 20.17 15.49 0.44
C ASN A 254 20.40 16.35 -0.80
N GLU A 255 21.65 16.71 -1.08
CA GLU A 255 22.02 17.56 -2.22
C GLU A 255 21.68 16.95 -3.59
N ALA A 256 21.78 15.63 -3.71
CA ALA A 256 21.42 14.96 -4.97
C ALA A 256 19.91 15.08 -5.21
N GLN A 257 19.10 14.96 -4.16
CA GLN A 257 17.66 15.15 -4.25
C GLN A 257 17.28 16.61 -4.52
N GLN A 258 17.99 17.58 -3.93
CA GLN A 258 17.79 19.01 -4.24
C GLN A 258 17.94 19.27 -5.76
N ARG A 259 19.00 18.72 -6.38
CA ARG A 259 19.23 18.85 -7.83
C ARG A 259 18.09 18.27 -8.66
N ARG A 260 17.57 17.09 -8.29
CA ARG A 260 16.42 16.47 -8.98
C ARG A 260 15.17 17.33 -8.84
N LEU A 261 14.85 17.79 -7.63
CA LEU A 261 13.64 18.57 -7.38
C LEU A 261 13.65 19.93 -8.08
N ALA A 262 14.84 20.52 -8.29
CA ALA A 262 15.00 21.76 -9.06
C ALA A 262 14.61 21.61 -10.54
N GLU A 263 14.57 20.40 -11.10
CA GLU A 263 14.16 20.14 -12.48
C GLU A 263 12.62 20.10 -12.66
N VAL A 264 11.84 19.96 -11.57
CA VAL A 264 10.39 19.70 -11.65
C VAL A 264 9.64 20.84 -12.34
N GLU A 265 9.93 22.10 -11.99
CA GLU A 265 9.24 23.25 -12.58
C GLU A 265 9.48 23.36 -14.09
N SER A 266 10.72 23.13 -14.53
CA SER A 266 11.09 23.11 -15.95
C SER A 266 10.38 21.97 -16.69
N LEU A 267 10.31 20.78 -16.08
CA LEU A 267 9.59 19.65 -16.65
C LEU A 267 8.09 19.96 -16.81
N VAL A 268 7.44 20.53 -15.79
CA VAL A 268 6.03 20.96 -15.85
C VAL A 268 5.84 21.99 -16.95
N ALA A 269 6.69 23.02 -17.00
CA ALA A 269 6.60 24.07 -18.02
C ALA A 269 6.76 23.51 -19.45
N SER A 270 7.65 22.55 -19.64
CA SER A 270 7.87 21.92 -20.95
C SER A 270 6.65 21.15 -21.47
N PHE A 271 5.75 20.74 -20.58
CA PHE A 271 4.58 19.92 -20.91
C PHE A 271 3.32 20.75 -21.21
N ILE A 272 3.31 22.05 -20.89
CA ILE A 272 2.18 22.97 -21.13
C ILE A 272 1.68 22.94 -22.60
N PRO A 273 2.53 22.97 -23.63
CA PRO A 273 2.06 22.93 -25.02
C PRO A 273 1.29 21.65 -25.39
N GLU A 274 1.59 20.52 -24.72
CA GLU A 274 0.86 19.27 -24.93
C GLU A 274 -0.51 19.30 -24.24
N LEU A 275 -0.61 19.95 -23.07
CA LEU A 275 -1.89 20.18 -22.37
C LEU A 275 -2.83 21.06 -23.22
N GLU A 276 -2.32 22.18 -23.75
CA GLU A 276 -3.08 23.11 -24.57
C GLU A 276 -3.62 22.43 -25.83
N ARG A 277 -2.76 21.69 -26.53
CA ARG A 277 -3.12 20.93 -27.74
C ARG A 277 -4.24 19.93 -27.51
N ASN A 278 -4.26 19.28 -26.35
CA ASN A 278 -5.21 18.22 -26.03
C ASN A 278 -6.42 18.70 -25.21
N SER A 279 -6.51 19.99 -24.88
CA SER A 279 -7.61 20.56 -24.08
C SER A 279 -8.99 20.53 -24.76
N HIS A 280 -9.03 20.36 -26.09
CA HIS A 280 -10.24 20.42 -26.91
C HIS A 280 -10.54 19.12 -27.68
N LEU A 281 -9.98 17.97 -27.27
CA LEU A 281 -10.26 16.67 -27.91
C LEU A 281 -11.76 16.38 -27.97
N ALA A 282 -12.25 15.65 -28.97
CA ALA A 282 -13.68 15.32 -29.07
C ALA A 282 -14.15 14.37 -27.96
N ASP A 283 -13.28 13.45 -27.53
CA ASP A 283 -13.56 12.49 -26.47
C ASP A 283 -13.60 13.18 -25.08
N PRO A 284 -14.75 13.17 -24.38
CA PRO A 284 -14.88 13.82 -23.08
C PRO A 284 -14.04 13.18 -21.97
N CYS A 285 -13.82 11.86 -22.02
CA CYS A 285 -13.00 11.16 -21.04
C CYS A 285 -11.54 11.54 -21.19
N GLN A 286 -11.03 11.56 -22.43
CA GLN A 286 -9.65 11.96 -22.68
C GLN A 286 -9.42 13.44 -22.33
N ARG A 287 -10.34 14.34 -22.68
CA ARG A 287 -10.27 15.75 -22.24
C ARG A 287 -10.17 15.87 -20.72
N LEU A 288 -10.95 15.07 -19.97
CA LEU A 288 -10.92 15.09 -18.52
C LEU A 288 -9.55 14.63 -17.98
N SER A 289 -8.99 13.56 -18.52
CA SER A 289 -7.64 13.10 -18.16
C SER A 289 -6.58 14.17 -18.42
N TRP A 290 -6.63 14.86 -19.57
CA TRP A 290 -5.73 15.98 -19.86
C TRP A 290 -5.91 17.17 -18.91
N ARG A 291 -7.15 17.49 -18.52
CA ARG A 291 -7.42 18.52 -17.50
C ARG A 291 -6.83 18.13 -16.14
N LEU A 292 -7.03 16.89 -15.71
CA LEU A 292 -6.45 16.37 -14.46
C LEU A 292 -4.93 16.41 -14.50
N LEU A 293 -4.31 16.10 -15.64
CA LEU A 293 -2.86 16.22 -15.82
C LEU A 293 -2.37 17.68 -15.72
N GLY A 294 -3.18 18.65 -16.14
CA GLY A 294 -2.89 20.07 -15.91
C GLY A 294 -2.92 20.46 -14.44
N LEU A 295 -3.93 20.00 -13.69
CA LEU A 295 -3.99 20.18 -12.23
C LEU A 295 -2.81 19.48 -11.54
N PHE A 296 -2.41 18.31 -12.03
CA PHE A 296 -1.24 17.59 -11.54
C PHE A 296 0.05 18.39 -11.69
N GLY A 297 0.25 19.09 -12.81
CA GLY A 297 1.41 19.98 -12.98
C GLY A 297 1.50 21.06 -11.90
N ALA A 298 0.38 21.66 -11.51
CA ALA A 298 0.34 22.63 -10.40
C ALA A 298 0.57 21.95 -9.04
N TYR A 299 -0.05 20.79 -8.79
CA TYR A 299 0.15 19.98 -7.58
C TYR A 299 1.63 19.63 -7.37
N VAL A 300 2.31 19.10 -8.39
CA VAL A 300 3.71 18.67 -8.26
C VAL A 300 4.68 19.84 -8.11
N ASN A 301 4.36 21.03 -8.63
CA ASN A 301 5.14 22.24 -8.35
C ASN A 301 5.06 22.64 -6.87
N HIS A 302 3.86 22.58 -6.28
CA HIS A 302 3.69 22.80 -4.84
C HIS A 302 4.43 21.74 -4.02
N LEU A 303 4.29 20.47 -4.38
CA LEU A 303 4.95 19.34 -3.71
C LEU A 303 6.47 19.44 -3.83
N ALA A 304 7.01 19.79 -4.99
CA ALA A 304 8.45 19.98 -5.20
C ALA A 304 8.98 21.14 -4.35
N GLY A 305 8.23 22.24 -4.21
CA GLY A 305 8.61 23.34 -3.32
C GLY A 305 8.71 22.93 -1.85
N PHE A 306 7.80 22.08 -1.37
CA PHE A 306 7.87 21.49 -0.03
C PHE A 306 9.06 20.52 0.10
N ALA A 307 9.17 19.57 -0.82
CA ALA A 307 10.23 18.57 -0.83
C ALA A 307 11.63 19.20 -0.93
N LEU A 308 11.79 20.27 -1.71
CA LEU A 308 13.07 20.96 -1.87
C LEU A 308 13.50 21.62 -0.56
N ALA A 309 12.57 22.26 0.16
CA ALA A 309 12.86 22.84 1.47
C ALA A 309 13.22 21.78 2.52
N LEU A 310 12.61 20.59 2.47
CA LEU A 310 13.07 19.46 3.28
C LEU A 310 14.48 19.02 2.89
N ALA A 311 14.74 18.89 1.59
CA ALA A 311 16.02 18.44 1.07
C ALA A 311 17.18 19.40 1.39
N THR A 312 16.90 20.69 1.61
CA THR A 312 17.87 21.70 2.07
C THR A 312 17.96 21.83 3.59
N GLY A 313 17.08 21.17 4.36
CA GLY A 313 17.01 21.30 5.82
C GLY A 313 16.31 22.57 6.31
N GLU A 314 15.62 23.31 5.44
CA GLU A 314 14.90 24.53 5.77
C GLU A 314 13.49 24.21 6.31
N LEU A 315 13.39 23.63 7.52
CA LEU A 315 12.14 23.09 8.06
C LEU A 315 11.00 24.11 8.18
N GLU A 316 11.28 25.36 8.55
CA GLU A 316 10.26 26.42 8.62
C GLU A 316 9.70 26.75 7.22
N ARG A 317 10.58 26.82 6.21
CA ARG A 317 10.17 27.00 4.82
C ARG A 317 9.38 25.78 4.33
N ALA A 318 9.78 24.57 4.72
CA ALA A 318 9.07 23.34 4.38
C ALA A 318 7.65 23.38 4.96
N ALA A 319 7.48 23.77 6.23
CA ALA A 319 6.16 23.92 6.85
C ALA A 319 5.28 24.91 6.07
N ASN A 320 5.79 26.10 5.75
CA ASN A 320 5.06 27.10 4.96
C ASN A 320 4.69 26.60 3.55
N LYS A 321 5.58 25.83 2.91
CA LYS A 321 5.32 25.24 1.59
C LYS A 321 4.31 24.10 1.66
N LEU A 322 4.32 23.31 2.73
CA LEU A 322 3.30 22.29 2.98
C LEU A 322 1.92 22.92 3.20
N ASP A 323 1.82 23.98 3.98
CA ASP A 323 0.56 24.71 4.17
C ASP A 323 0.03 25.27 2.84
N ALA A 324 0.92 25.77 1.98
CA ALA A 324 0.55 26.22 0.63
C ALA A 324 0.07 25.06 -0.27
N LEU A 325 0.71 23.90 -0.22
CA LEU A 325 0.26 22.69 -0.92
C LEU A 325 -1.12 22.25 -0.43
N ILE A 326 -1.31 22.16 0.88
CA ILE A 326 -2.59 21.77 1.52
C ILE A 326 -3.69 22.76 1.10
N ALA A 327 -3.43 24.07 1.21
CA ALA A 327 -4.38 25.10 0.81
C ALA A 327 -4.71 25.03 -0.69
N TRP A 328 -3.74 24.68 -1.55
CA TRP A 328 -3.98 24.48 -2.97
C TRP A 328 -4.89 23.27 -3.22
N VAL A 329 -4.61 22.13 -2.59
CA VAL A 329 -5.39 20.89 -2.77
C VAL A 329 -6.84 21.10 -2.33
N PHE A 330 -7.08 21.67 -1.15
CA PHE A 330 -8.44 21.91 -0.67
C PHE A 330 -9.19 22.96 -1.50
N ARG A 331 -8.50 23.95 -2.08
CA ARG A 331 -9.12 24.90 -3.02
C ARG A 331 -9.60 24.23 -4.31
N HIS A 332 -8.89 23.19 -4.76
CA HIS A 332 -9.22 22.42 -5.97
C HIS A 332 -10.00 21.13 -5.65
N GLU A 333 -10.44 20.94 -4.41
CA GLU A 333 -11.22 19.76 -4.01
C GLU A 333 -12.48 19.54 -4.88
N PRO A 334 -13.25 20.57 -5.30
CA PRO A 334 -14.38 20.37 -6.22
C PRO A 334 -13.99 19.70 -7.55
N GLU A 335 -12.74 19.84 -7.99
CA GLU A 335 -12.22 19.23 -9.22
C GLU A 335 -11.49 17.89 -8.96
N LEU A 336 -11.05 17.64 -7.73
CA LEU A 336 -10.20 16.51 -7.38
C LEU A 336 -10.89 15.44 -6.54
N MET A 337 -11.98 15.76 -5.83
CA MET A 337 -12.57 14.89 -4.79
C MET A 337 -13.05 13.53 -5.29
N TYR A 338 -13.24 13.34 -6.60
CA TYR A 338 -13.65 12.05 -7.16
C TYR A 338 -12.47 11.19 -7.63
N VAL A 339 -11.24 11.71 -7.60
CA VAL A 339 -10.01 11.03 -8.08
C VAL A 339 -8.82 11.11 -7.13
N PHE A 340 -8.86 11.97 -6.11
CA PHE A 340 -7.75 12.21 -5.18
C PHE A 340 -8.25 12.34 -3.73
N ASP A 341 -7.53 11.74 -2.78
CA ASP A 341 -7.83 11.82 -1.35
C ASP A 341 -6.92 12.86 -0.65
N SER A 342 -7.47 14.07 -0.51
CA SER A 342 -6.76 15.20 0.10
C SER A 342 -6.33 14.95 1.55
N GLU A 343 -7.14 14.23 2.33
CA GLU A 343 -6.90 14.06 3.76
C GLU A 343 -5.74 13.10 4.03
N ILE A 344 -5.70 11.97 3.33
CA ILE A 344 -4.59 11.02 3.47
C ILE A 344 -3.29 11.59 2.90
N MET A 345 -3.36 12.38 1.82
CA MET A 345 -2.22 13.13 1.32
C MET A 345 -1.66 14.08 2.40
N CYS A 346 -2.54 14.86 3.05
CA CYS A 346 -2.15 15.77 4.13
C CYS A 346 -1.46 15.03 5.27
N ASN A 347 -2.04 13.93 5.72
CA ASN A 347 -1.48 13.14 6.82
C ASN A 347 -0.13 12.53 6.44
N THR A 348 0.03 12.07 5.20
CA THR A 348 1.29 11.54 4.67
C THR A 348 2.41 12.57 4.74
N PHE A 349 2.20 13.78 4.20
CA PHE A 349 3.26 14.80 4.17
C PHE A 349 3.47 15.54 5.50
N LYS A 350 2.43 15.66 6.35
CA LYS A 350 2.61 16.07 7.75
C LYS A 350 3.50 15.09 8.50
N GLY A 351 3.34 13.78 8.26
CA GLY A 351 4.22 12.75 8.79
C GLY A 351 5.67 12.94 8.34
N LEU A 352 5.87 13.23 7.05
CA LEU A 352 7.21 13.49 6.50
C LEU A 352 7.88 14.73 7.13
N LEU A 353 7.13 15.83 7.29
CA LEU A 353 7.64 17.03 7.95
C LEU A 353 8.05 16.75 9.41
N LYS A 354 7.23 16.01 10.16
CA LYS A 354 7.55 15.61 11.54
C LYS A 354 8.82 14.76 11.62
N ALA A 355 9.03 13.87 10.65
CA ALA A 355 10.26 13.08 10.59
C ALA A 355 11.51 13.93 10.38
N GLY A 356 11.40 15.10 9.73
CA GLY A 356 12.50 16.06 9.61
C GLY A 356 12.78 16.87 10.88
N GLN A 357 11.88 16.85 11.86
CA GLN A 357 12.04 17.54 13.15
C GLN A 357 12.63 16.64 14.24
N ALA A 358 12.62 15.32 14.02
CA ALA A 358 13.18 14.30 14.92
C ALA A 358 14.64 14.05 14.58
#